data_AF-A0A3D0D0H6-F1
#
_entry.id   AF-A0A3D0D0H6-F1
#
_cell.length_a   1.000
_cell.length_b   1.000
_cell.length_c   1.000
_cell.angle_alpha   90.00
_cell.angle_beta   90.00
_cell.angle_gamma   90.00
#
_symmetry.space_group_name_H-M   'P 1'
#
loop_
_entity.id
_entity.type
_entity.pdbx_description
1 polymer ?
#
loop_
_entity_poly.entity_id
_entity_poly.type
_entity_poly.pdbx_seq_one_letter_code
_entity_poly.pdbx_strand_id
1 'polypeptide(L)'
;TIGTGIGGGGMVNDRLIHGLIHPEMGHIRIPHNRDADPYAGSCPYHGDCLEGMASGPALEGRWGQRGETLPPDHPAWPLEAHYLALGLVNFICTLSPQRIVMGGGVMKAPGLFPMVRQKVQALLNGYVQAPEILERINEYIVPPGLGDRAGVLGAIALAQQAERAA
;
A
#
# COMPACT_ATOMS: atom_id res chain seq x y z
N THR A 1 1.23 5.32 -0.90
CA THR A 1 2.70 5.40 -0.85
C THR A 1 3.20 4.55 0.29
N ILE A 2 4.27 3.79 0.10
CA ILE A 2 4.91 2.94 1.10
C ILE A 2 6.40 3.32 1.15
N GLY A 3 6.81 4.01 2.21
CA GLY A 3 8.14 4.57 2.40
C GLY A 3 8.43 4.76 3.89
N THR A 4 8.85 5.97 4.30
CA THR A 4 9.02 6.30 5.73
C THR A 4 7.75 6.03 6.54
N GLY A 5 6.58 6.28 5.94
CA GLY A 5 5.28 5.86 6.44
C GLY A 5 4.45 5.23 5.31
N ILE A 6 3.19 4.93 5.61
CA ILE A 6 2.20 4.48 4.65
C ILE A 6 1.07 5.50 4.60
N GLY A 7 0.91 6.13 3.45
CA GLY A 7 -0.19 7.06 3.18
C GLY A 7 -1.01 6.61 1.99
N GLY A 8 -2.28 6.99 1.96
CA GLY A 8 -3.16 6.67 0.84
C GLY A 8 -4.22 7.75 0.64
N GLY A 9 -4.61 7.94 -0.62
CA GLY A 9 -5.75 8.76 -1.00
C GLY A 9 -6.63 7.95 -1.95
N GLY A 10 -7.91 8.28 -2.01
CA GLY A 10 -8.85 7.68 -2.95
C GLY A 10 -9.51 8.74 -3.83
N MET A 11 -10.07 8.29 -4.95
CA MET A 11 -10.83 9.12 -5.87
C MET A 11 -12.12 8.39 -6.25
N VAL A 12 -13.26 9.09 -6.20
CA VAL A 12 -14.58 8.58 -6.58
C VAL A 12 -15.26 9.66 -7.41
N ASN A 13 -15.81 9.28 -8.58
CA ASN A 13 -16.45 10.20 -9.51
C ASN A 13 -15.57 11.42 -9.85
N ASP A 14 -14.31 11.16 -10.19
CA ASP A 14 -13.27 12.15 -10.52
C ASP A 14 -12.97 13.18 -9.42
N ARG A 15 -13.39 12.90 -8.17
CA ARG A 15 -13.16 13.75 -7.01
C ARG A 15 -12.35 13.02 -5.96
N LEU A 16 -11.41 13.73 -5.35
CA LEU A 16 -10.67 13.21 -4.21
C LEU A 16 -11.64 12.90 -3.06
N ILE A 17 -11.46 11.73 -2.44
CA ILE A 17 -12.21 11.37 -1.24
C ILE A 17 -11.77 12.31 -0.11
N HIS A 18 -12.71 13.11 0.35
CA HIS A 18 -12.55 13.95 1.53
C HIS A 18 -13.86 13.92 2.34
N GLY A 19 -13.80 13.40 3.57
CA GLY A 19 -14.93 13.30 4.49
C GLY A 19 -14.78 14.27 5.63
N LEU A 20 -14.90 13.76 6.87
CA LEU A 20 -14.57 14.52 8.09
C LEU A 20 -13.14 15.08 8.02
N ILE A 21 -12.20 14.25 7.56
CA ILE A 21 -10.81 14.59 7.23
C ILE A 21 -10.39 13.82 5.97
N HIS A 22 -9.16 14.02 5.50
CA HIS A 22 -8.55 13.14 4.50
C HIS A 22 -8.36 11.70 5.04
N PRO A 23 -8.36 10.67 4.19
CA PRO A 23 -8.14 9.30 4.63
C PRO A 23 -6.75 9.06 5.23
N GLU A 24 -6.70 8.39 6.39
CA GLU A 24 -5.47 7.89 7.03
C GLU A 24 -5.29 6.39 6.77
N MET A 25 -5.16 6.03 5.49
CA MET A 25 -5.22 4.63 5.05
C MET A 25 -4.10 3.74 5.64
N GLY A 26 -2.93 4.29 5.97
CA GLY A 26 -1.83 3.49 6.53
C GLY A 26 -2.02 3.07 7.99
N HIS A 27 -2.95 3.68 8.71
CA HIS A 27 -3.17 3.39 10.13
C HIS A 27 -4.31 2.40 10.39
N ILE A 28 -4.84 1.75 9.35
CA ILE A 28 -5.80 0.65 9.54
C ILE A 28 -5.17 -0.49 10.34
N ARG A 29 -6.00 -1.16 11.13
CA ARG A 29 -5.62 -2.38 11.85
C ARG A 29 -5.65 -3.55 10.89
N ILE A 30 -4.62 -4.39 10.97
CA ILE A 30 -4.49 -5.62 10.20
C ILE A 30 -4.26 -6.79 11.17
N PRO A 31 -4.67 -8.02 10.81
CA PRO A 31 -4.32 -9.19 11.60
C PRO A 31 -2.80 -9.33 11.76
N HIS A 32 -2.36 -9.61 12.98
CA HIS A 32 -0.96 -9.76 13.31
C HIS A 32 -0.75 -11.06 14.13
N ASN A 33 -0.12 -12.05 13.50
CA ASN A 33 0.24 -13.30 14.16
C ASN A 33 1.62 -13.15 14.83
N ARG A 34 1.61 -12.88 16.13
CA ARG A 34 2.84 -12.65 16.93
C ARG A 34 3.71 -13.90 17.10
N ASP A 35 3.15 -15.09 16.92
CA ASP A 35 3.94 -16.32 16.95
C ASP A 35 4.80 -16.47 15.68
N ALA A 36 4.32 -15.94 14.55
CA ALA A 36 5.02 -15.97 13.27
C ALA A 36 5.92 -14.74 13.04
N ASP A 37 5.51 -13.57 13.52
CA ASP A 37 6.28 -12.33 13.48
C ASP A 37 6.19 -11.64 14.86
N PRO A 38 7.19 -11.77 15.75
CA PRO A 38 7.13 -11.17 17.08
C PRO A 38 7.37 -9.65 17.08
N TYR A 39 7.59 -9.02 15.92
CA TYR A 39 7.85 -7.59 15.81
C TYR A 39 6.66 -6.75 16.33
N ALA A 40 6.93 -5.87 17.29
CA ALA A 40 5.86 -5.12 17.96
C ALA A 40 5.17 -4.04 17.10
N GLY A 41 5.81 -3.63 16.00
CA GLY A 41 5.37 -2.54 15.13
C GLY A 41 6.09 -1.22 15.42
N SER A 42 6.36 -0.42 14.39
CA SER A 42 7.09 0.85 14.47
C SER A 42 6.20 2.07 14.78
N CYS A 43 4.87 1.94 14.66
CA CYS A 43 3.98 3.10 14.74
C CYS A 43 3.85 3.57 16.20
N PRO A 44 4.16 4.83 16.52
CA PRO A 44 4.10 5.32 17.91
C PRO A 44 2.68 5.41 18.47
N TYR A 45 1.67 5.50 17.60
CA TYR A 45 0.26 5.61 18.00
C TYR A 45 -0.42 4.25 18.17
N HIS A 46 -0.01 3.29 17.34
CA HIS A 46 -0.80 2.08 17.13
C HIS A 46 0.01 0.80 17.35
N GLY A 47 1.34 0.86 17.35
CA GLY A 47 2.18 -0.34 17.30
C GLY A 47 2.07 -1.00 15.94
N ASP A 48 1.19 -2.00 15.82
CA ASP A 48 1.05 -2.92 14.69
C ASP A 48 -0.08 -2.57 13.70
N CYS A 49 -0.33 -1.28 13.44
CA CYS A 49 -1.13 -0.90 12.27
C CYS A 49 -0.37 -1.22 10.96
N LEU A 50 -1.03 -1.12 9.82
CA LEU A 50 -0.42 -1.41 8.51
C LEU A 50 0.94 -0.68 8.33
N GLU A 51 1.00 0.63 8.60
CA GLU A 51 2.25 1.40 8.60
C GLU A 51 3.29 0.85 9.59
N GLY A 52 2.85 0.53 10.80
CA GLY A 52 3.70 -0.01 11.84
C GLY A 52 4.34 -1.34 11.47
N MET A 53 3.73 -2.09 10.55
CA MET A 53 4.21 -3.41 10.14
C MET A 53 4.93 -3.41 8.78
N ALA A 54 4.63 -2.47 7.88
CA ALA A 54 5.04 -2.50 6.47
C ALA A 54 5.68 -1.19 5.96
N SER A 55 6.04 -0.25 6.85
CA SER A 55 6.85 0.91 6.47
C SER A 55 8.33 0.56 6.35
N GLY A 56 9.12 1.43 5.70
CA GLY A 56 10.58 1.33 5.69
C GLY A 56 11.19 1.22 7.10
N PRO A 57 10.79 2.08 8.06
CA PRO A 57 11.18 1.94 9.46
C PRO A 57 10.72 0.63 10.11
N ALA A 58 9.57 0.07 9.71
CA ALA A 58 9.15 -1.26 10.18
C ALA A 58 10.05 -2.37 9.65
N LEU A 59 10.46 -2.31 8.39
CA LEU A 59 11.45 -3.22 7.82
C LEU A 59 12.79 -3.09 8.55
N GLU A 60 13.27 -1.86 8.73
CA GLU A 60 14.54 -1.60 9.42
C GLU A 60 14.52 -2.06 10.88
N GLY A 61 13.45 -1.73 11.61
CA GLY A 61 13.29 -2.15 13.00
C GLY A 61 13.15 -3.67 13.15
N ARG A 62 12.53 -4.35 12.18
CA ARG A 62 12.33 -5.80 12.23
C ARG A 62 13.59 -6.57 11.86
N TRP A 63 14.33 -6.12 10.84
CA TRP A 63 15.44 -6.87 10.25
C TRP A 63 16.82 -6.32 10.59
N GLY A 64 16.89 -5.21 11.33
CA GLY A 64 18.13 -4.52 11.69
C GLY A 64 18.85 -3.91 10.48
N GLN A 65 18.20 -3.85 9.32
CA GLN A 65 18.76 -3.42 8.05
C GLN A 65 17.70 -2.66 7.25
N ARG A 66 18.12 -1.58 6.59
CA ARG A 66 17.26 -0.81 5.72
C ARG A 66 16.73 -1.68 4.58
N GLY A 67 15.46 -1.49 4.22
CA GLY A 67 14.84 -2.28 3.14
C GLY A 67 15.61 -2.24 1.82
N GLU A 68 16.27 -1.12 1.50
CA GLU A 68 17.05 -0.98 0.26
C GLU A 68 18.31 -1.86 0.22
N THR A 69 18.82 -2.31 1.37
CA THR A 69 20.03 -3.14 1.47
C THR A 69 19.71 -4.63 1.60
N LEU A 70 18.44 -5.00 1.76
CA LEU A 70 18.04 -6.40 1.84
C LEU A 70 18.16 -7.07 0.46
N PRO A 71 18.69 -8.30 0.39
CA PRO A 71 18.80 -9.00 -0.88
C PRO A 71 17.41 -9.42 -1.41
N PRO A 72 17.24 -9.61 -2.73
CA PRO A 72 15.92 -9.91 -3.33
C PRO A 72 15.26 -11.20 -2.82
N ASP A 73 16.03 -12.15 -2.30
CA ASP A 73 15.59 -13.44 -1.75
C ASP A 73 15.39 -13.41 -0.23
N HIS A 74 15.54 -12.24 0.42
CA HIS A 74 15.38 -12.11 1.86
C HIS A 74 13.95 -12.46 2.31
N PRO A 75 13.77 -13.14 3.46
CA PRO A 75 12.44 -13.49 4.00
C PRO A 75 11.55 -12.28 4.36
N ALA A 76 12.12 -11.08 4.36
CA ALA A 76 11.39 -9.84 4.53
C ALA A 76 10.31 -9.65 3.45
N TRP A 77 10.59 -9.99 2.19
CA TRP A 77 9.70 -9.63 1.08
C TRP A 77 8.39 -10.42 1.04
N PRO A 78 8.38 -11.75 1.30
CA PRO A 78 7.12 -12.48 1.47
C PRO A 78 6.29 -12.00 2.67
N LEU A 79 6.93 -11.55 3.76
CA LEU A 79 6.23 -11.01 4.93
C LEU A 79 5.68 -9.60 4.66
N GLU A 80 6.48 -8.73 4.05
CA GLU A 80 6.10 -7.40 3.60
C GLU A 80 4.90 -7.47 2.65
N ALA A 81 4.97 -8.35 1.65
CA ALA A 81 3.88 -8.59 0.72
C ALA A 81 2.60 -9.06 1.41
N HIS A 82 2.70 -9.81 2.52
CA HIS A 82 1.55 -10.27 3.29
C HIS A 82 0.85 -9.11 3.99
N TYR A 83 1.59 -8.26 4.69
CA TYR A 83 1.01 -7.10 5.36
C TYR A 83 0.40 -6.10 4.38
N LEU A 84 1.09 -5.81 3.27
CA LEU A 84 0.53 -4.98 2.21
C LEU A 84 -0.76 -5.60 1.64
N ALA A 85 -0.77 -6.91 1.37
CA ALA A 85 -1.96 -7.58 0.86
C ALA A 85 -3.14 -7.54 1.85
N LEU A 86 -2.91 -7.71 3.15
CA LEU A 86 -3.96 -7.54 4.18
C LEU A 86 -4.58 -6.15 4.12
N GLY A 87 -3.75 -5.10 3.99
CA GLY A 87 -4.24 -3.73 3.82
C GLY A 87 -5.04 -3.54 2.54
N LEU A 88 -4.53 -4.05 1.41
CA LEU A 88 -5.19 -3.93 0.11
C LEU A 88 -6.54 -4.66 0.09
N VAL A 89 -6.66 -5.84 0.69
CA VAL A 89 -7.95 -6.55 0.78
C VAL A 89 -8.99 -5.71 1.51
N ASN A 90 -8.61 -5.03 2.60
CA ASN A 90 -9.51 -4.11 3.28
C ASN A 90 -9.97 -2.98 2.33
N PHE A 91 -9.07 -2.36 1.56
CA PHE A 91 -9.45 -1.30 0.62
C PHE A 91 -10.29 -1.81 -0.55
N ILE A 92 -10.01 -3.01 -1.05
CA ILE A 92 -10.82 -3.65 -2.11
C ILE A 92 -12.24 -3.85 -1.60
N CYS A 93 -12.41 -4.43 -0.42
CA CYS A 93 -13.74 -4.73 0.12
C CYS A 93 -14.53 -3.48 0.57
N THR A 94 -13.84 -2.41 0.97
CA THR A 94 -14.51 -1.20 1.50
C THR A 94 -14.73 -0.11 0.46
N LEU A 95 -13.77 0.08 -0.46
CA LEU A 95 -13.80 1.15 -1.44
C LEU A 95 -14.11 0.64 -2.86
N SER A 96 -13.91 -0.66 -3.12
CA SER A 96 -14.06 -1.27 -4.45
C SER A 96 -13.41 -0.41 -5.57
N PRO A 97 -12.13 -0.02 -5.43
CA PRO A 97 -11.50 0.88 -6.38
C PRO A 97 -11.37 0.19 -7.74
N GLN A 98 -11.41 0.97 -8.84
CA GLN A 98 -11.19 0.44 -10.19
C GLN A 98 -9.70 0.18 -10.49
N ARG A 99 -8.80 0.79 -9.72
CA ARG A 99 -7.35 0.62 -9.82
C ARG A 99 -6.68 0.99 -8.50
N ILE A 100 -5.61 0.29 -8.16
CA ILE A 100 -4.76 0.56 -7.01
C ILE A 100 -3.36 0.91 -7.51
N VAL A 101 -2.88 2.10 -7.16
CA VAL A 101 -1.54 2.56 -7.54
C VAL A 101 -0.65 2.57 -6.29
N MET A 102 0.40 1.75 -6.32
CA MET A 102 1.34 1.64 -5.20
C MET A 102 2.70 2.23 -5.59
N GLY A 103 3.13 3.25 -4.85
CA GLY A 103 4.46 3.85 -5.01
C GLY A 103 5.18 3.98 -3.66
N GLY A 104 6.32 4.64 -3.65
CA GLY A 104 7.19 4.80 -2.48
C GLY A 104 8.40 3.88 -2.52
N GLY A 105 9.39 4.16 -1.68
CA GLY A 105 10.71 3.51 -1.71
C GLY A 105 10.65 1.99 -1.54
N VAL A 106 9.78 1.50 -0.64
CA VAL A 106 9.65 0.05 -0.39
C VAL A 106 9.14 -0.68 -1.62
N MET A 107 8.22 -0.08 -2.38
CA MET A 107 7.66 -0.68 -3.60
C MET A 107 8.65 -0.77 -4.77
N LYS A 108 9.88 -0.23 -4.62
CA LYS A 108 10.96 -0.40 -5.60
C LYS A 108 11.69 -1.74 -5.46
N ALA A 109 11.44 -2.49 -4.39
CA ALA A 109 12.04 -3.80 -4.18
C ALA A 109 11.67 -4.78 -5.32
N PRO A 110 12.67 -5.42 -5.97
CA PRO A 110 12.42 -6.38 -7.03
C PRO A 110 11.51 -7.53 -6.56
N GLY A 111 10.53 -7.90 -7.38
CA GLY A 111 9.63 -9.03 -7.09
C GLY A 111 8.50 -8.77 -6.08
N LEU A 112 8.47 -7.61 -5.41
CA LEU A 112 7.45 -7.32 -4.40
C LEU A 112 6.02 -7.25 -4.97
N PHE A 113 5.85 -6.62 -6.15
CA PHE A 113 4.53 -6.52 -6.80
C PHE A 113 3.88 -7.89 -7.09
N PRO A 114 4.56 -8.84 -7.77
CA PRO A 114 4.05 -10.20 -7.95
C PRO A 114 3.61 -10.86 -6.63
N MET A 115 4.43 -10.77 -5.58
CA MET A 115 4.12 -11.35 -4.27
C MET A 115 2.86 -10.74 -3.63
N VAL A 116 2.74 -9.40 -3.69
CA VAL A 116 1.55 -8.69 -3.16
C VAL A 116 0.30 -9.16 -3.89
N ARG A 117 0.33 -9.20 -5.23
CA ARG A 117 -0.81 -9.60 -6.06
C ARG A 117 -1.26 -11.03 -5.75
N GLN A 118 -0.31 -11.97 -5.68
CA GLN A 118 -0.60 -13.36 -5.31
C GLN A 118 -1.27 -13.47 -3.93
N LYS A 119 -0.76 -12.73 -2.94
CA LYS A 119 -1.31 -12.74 -1.59
C LYS A 119 -2.68 -12.07 -1.51
N VAL A 120 -2.93 -11.01 -2.28
CA VAL A 120 -4.26 -10.40 -2.39
C VAL A 120 -5.27 -11.41 -2.92
N GLN A 121 -4.96 -12.13 -4.02
CA GLN A 121 -5.87 -13.15 -4.56
C GLN A 121 -6.12 -14.27 -3.55
N ALA A 122 -5.07 -14.75 -2.88
CA ALA A 122 -5.19 -15.79 -1.87
C ALA A 122 -6.07 -15.35 -0.69
N LEU A 123 -5.89 -14.12 -0.20
CA LEU A 123 -6.66 -13.57 0.92
C LEU A 123 -8.10 -13.23 0.55
N LEU A 124 -8.37 -12.82 -0.70
CA LEU A 124 -9.73 -12.65 -1.20
C LEU A 124 -10.45 -13.98 -1.39
N ASN A 125 -9.72 -15.08 -1.53
CA ASN A 125 -10.25 -16.45 -1.56
C ASN A 125 -11.46 -16.63 -2.51
N GLY A 126 -11.41 -16.00 -3.69
CA GLY A 126 -12.49 -16.05 -4.68
C GLY A 126 -13.79 -15.32 -4.27
N TYR A 127 -13.80 -14.50 -3.23
CA TYR A 127 -14.99 -13.75 -2.82
C TYR A 127 -15.37 -12.65 -3.83
N VAL A 128 -14.39 -11.88 -4.28
CA VAL A 128 -14.60 -10.82 -5.28
C VAL A 128 -14.35 -11.38 -6.68
N GLN A 129 -15.44 -11.69 -7.39
CA GLN A 129 -15.45 -12.31 -8.71
C GLN A 129 -15.37 -11.26 -9.84
N ALA A 130 -14.26 -10.52 -9.90
CA ALA A 130 -14.00 -9.51 -10.94
C ALA A 130 -12.80 -9.91 -11.81
N PRO A 131 -12.87 -9.81 -13.16
CA PRO A 131 -11.75 -10.14 -14.05
C PRO A 131 -10.46 -9.35 -13.74
N GLU A 132 -10.59 -8.11 -13.28
CA GLU A 132 -9.47 -7.27 -12.81
C GLU A 132 -8.67 -7.94 -11.68
N ILE A 133 -9.34 -8.70 -10.81
CA ILE A 133 -8.72 -9.38 -9.67
C ILE A 133 -8.32 -10.81 -10.03
N LEU A 134 -9.15 -11.53 -10.77
CA LEU A 134 -8.92 -12.95 -11.06
C LEU A 134 -7.88 -13.17 -12.17
N GLU A 135 -7.94 -12.36 -13.22
CA GLU A 135 -7.20 -12.60 -14.46
C GLU A 135 -6.20 -11.48 -14.78
N ARG A 136 -6.53 -10.24 -14.41
CA ARG A 136 -5.77 -9.03 -14.80
C ARG A 136 -5.21 -8.26 -13.60
N ILE A 137 -4.81 -8.96 -12.55
CA ILE A 137 -4.37 -8.31 -11.31
C ILE A 137 -3.10 -7.45 -11.48
N ASN A 138 -2.31 -7.75 -12.51
CA ASN A 138 -1.18 -6.95 -12.93
C ASN A 138 -1.55 -5.58 -13.52
N GLU A 139 -2.77 -5.41 -14.02
CA GLU A 139 -3.34 -4.14 -14.52
C GLU A 139 -4.17 -3.41 -13.45
N TYR A 140 -4.60 -4.15 -12.41
CA TYR A 140 -5.37 -3.65 -11.29
C TYR A 140 -4.50 -3.03 -10.20
N ILE A 141 -3.46 -3.74 -9.74
CA ILE A 141 -2.49 -3.26 -8.74
C ILE A 141 -1.19 -2.92 -9.48
N VAL A 142 -0.91 -1.63 -9.65
CA VAL A 142 0.14 -1.14 -10.57
C VAL A 142 1.13 -0.19 -9.89
N PRO A 143 2.37 -0.06 -10.41
CA PRO A 143 3.23 1.05 -10.08
C PRO A 143 2.69 2.38 -10.65
N PRO A 144 3.10 3.54 -10.12
CA PRO A 144 2.74 4.83 -10.69
C PRO A 144 3.36 5.02 -12.08
N GLY A 145 2.52 5.30 -13.09
CA GLY A 145 3.01 5.59 -14.45
C GLY A 145 3.87 6.87 -14.55
N LEU A 146 3.71 7.78 -13.59
CA LEU A 146 4.52 9.01 -13.48
C LEU A 146 5.79 8.81 -12.62
N GLY A 147 6.02 7.59 -12.12
CA GLY A 147 7.11 7.28 -11.20
C GLY A 147 7.06 8.14 -9.93
N ASP A 148 8.23 8.57 -9.46
CA ASP A 148 8.39 9.41 -8.27
C ASP A 148 7.81 10.83 -8.43
N ARG A 149 7.39 11.21 -9.65
CA ARG A 149 6.81 12.54 -9.93
C ARG A 149 5.32 12.63 -9.68
N ALA A 150 4.64 11.52 -9.36
CA ALA A 150 3.19 11.50 -9.17
C ALA A 150 2.70 12.55 -8.15
N GLY A 151 3.44 12.73 -7.04
CA GLY A 151 3.09 13.72 -6.01
C GLY A 151 3.21 15.16 -6.50
N VAL A 152 4.35 15.55 -7.07
CA VAL A 152 4.58 16.93 -7.54
C VAL A 152 3.66 17.30 -8.71
N LEU A 153 3.41 16.36 -9.62
CA LEU A 153 2.47 16.57 -10.73
C LEU A 153 1.02 16.64 -10.24
N GLY A 154 0.66 15.91 -9.18
CA GLY A 154 -0.63 16.03 -8.51
C GLY A 154 -0.84 17.43 -7.91
N ALA A 155 0.20 18.03 -7.30
CA ALA A 155 0.13 19.40 -6.80
C ALA A 155 -0.09 20.43 -7.91
N ILE A 156 0.56 20.26 -9.06
CA ILE A 156 0.32 21.10 -10.25
C ILE A 156 -1.12 20.92 -10.75
N ALA A 157 -1.64 19.69 -10.78
CA ALA A 157 -3.03 19.44 -11.16
C ALA A 157 -4.03 20.13 -10.21
N LEU A 158 -3.76 20.17 -8.90
CA LEU A 158 -4.56 20.92 -7.92
C LEU A 158 -4.53 22.43 -8.21
N ALA A 159 -3.36 22.99 -8.54
CA ALA A 159 -3.25 24.41 -8.91
C ALA A 159 -4.07 24.74 -10.17
N GLN A 160 -4.02 23.88 -11.19
CA GLN A 160 -4.83 24.02 -12.41
C GLN A 160 -6.33 23.92 -12.12
N GLN A 161 -6.74 23.04 -11.20
CA GLN A 161 -8.14 22.95 -10.79
C GLN A 161 -8.61 24.22 -10.06
N ALA A 162 -7.77 24.78 -9.18
CA ALA A 162 -8.07 26.02 -8.47
C ALA A 162 -8.17 27.22 -9.43
N GLU A 163 -7.27 27.31 -10.42
CA GLU A 163 -7.33 28.34 -11.46
C GLU A 163 -8.61 28.26 -12.29
N ARG A 164 -9.05 27.05 -12.69
CA ARG A 164 -10.30 26.85 -13.44
C ARG A 164 -11.57 27.14 -12.63
N ALA A 165 -11.47 27.15 -11.31
CA ALA A 165 -12.58 27.40 -10.40
C ALA A 165 -12.72 28.87 -9.99
N ALA A 166 -11.72 29.71 -10.31
CA ALA A 166 -11.71 31.16 -10.10
C ALA A 166 -12.38 31.90 -11.28
#